data_AF-A0A6C0LCB2-F1
#
_entry.id   AF-A0A6C0LCB2-F1
#
_cell.length_a   1.000
_cell.length_b   1.000
_cell.length_c   1.000
_cell.angle_alpha   90.00
_cell.angle_beta   90.00
_cell.angle_gamma   90.00
#
_symmetry.space_group_name_H-M   'P 1'
#
loop_
_entity.id
_entity.type
_entity.pdbx_description
1 polymer ?
#
loop_
_entity_poly.entity_id
_entity_poly.type
_entity_poly.pdbx_seq_one_letter_code
_entity_poly.pdbx_strand_id
1 'polypeptide(L)'
;MTQYLFSAANLDRYRNNGDIIRSLNGVELLNLEEFKAVFDIPLRRSGRSASSAAAAADEATELSLSAAITLLTQNVCKNMINELYLGQSFRNAYNLSGFSKSLPPEEEVKAEVAELGLPELSNEQQQRNDAMLEVSETQSQSQSEEESQMNEQYQLERNQARKLERVTEEIEEEAGGDKPITFDLLIAFAPGFRETIADANTRGIKPRVEALLEKVVGFIIVQLGECETHPYAYAVNLICTRTLDDDERTSIKGALLMGAYLFCIKQLAGVEQVGILELADGYKNFAGFSAYTKMMFDKNISLSVEGCFYDNTNLAMSADLLGLSEAEIIGLAVGTLRRPTGSIRDDTGMYGLVPEKGNAEQIKLQVAMAVYANLMYKFQVADFQFRNGDEKFMNQLLEAPWSILPKNQLEIVNVLYSRYSKVLSPSLFPFLIGKLQSYIQTLILTFRRMRNPLGIQTRSDALARKNDMNVFETPAGVASRSDVVPDAPIHVLRSTAAAEEQIRQEEVRKDENQSTKRQKPSEGGKKTKRRKIIKKPKTVKRRKIVKRKKSKTMKRRKTKRTSKSKKNKK
;
A
#
# COMPACT_ATOMS: atom_id res chain seq x y z
N MET A 1 9.81 22.34 15.17
CA MET A 1 8.37 22.51 14.78
C MET A 1 7.84 21.22 14.17
N THR A 2 6.86 20.57 14.80
CA THR A 2 6.18 19.39 14.24
C THR A 2 5.23 19.81 13.12
N GLN A 3 5.58 19.48 11.87
CA GLN A 3 4.71 19.72 10.72
C GLN A 3 3.65 18.61 10.64
N TYR A 4 2.38 18.99 10.80
CA TYR A 4 1.25 18.10 10.53
C TYR A 4 1.15 17.82 9.02
N LEU A 5 1.09 16.55 8.64
CA LEU A 5 0.97 16.11 7.26
C LEU A 5 -0.25 16.75 6.58
N PHE A 6 -1.41 16.64 7.22
CA PHE A 6 -2.71 17.12 6.75
C PHE A 6 -3.01 18.55 7.18
N SER A 7 -1.99 19.37 7.46
CA SER A 7 -2.19 20.80 7.67
C SER A 7 -2.96 21.43 6.50
N ALA A 8 -3.73 22.49 6.76
CA ALA A 8 -4.55 23.13 5.73
C ALA A 8 -3.70 23.55 4.51
N ALA A 9 -2.47 24.05 4.75
CA ALA A 9 -1.53 24.43 3.71
C ALA A 9 -1.19 23.31 2.72
N ASN A 10 -1.07 22.07 3.21
CA ASN A 10 -0.76 20.90 2.39
C ASN A 10 -2.03 20.30 1.76
N LEU A 11 -3.10 20.19 2.55
CA LEU A 11 -4.33 19.49 2.18
C LEU A 11 -5.20 20.30 1.21
N ASP A 12 -5.24 21.63 1.33
CA ASP A 12 -6.16 22.48 0.57
C ASP A 12 -5.96 22.38 -0.94
N ARG A 13 -4.71 22.26 -1.40
CA ARG A 13 -4.42 22.08 -2.83
C ARG A 13 -5.01 20.79 -3.38
N TYR A 14 -4.99 19.72 -2.57
CA TYR A 14 -5.56 18.43 -2.94
C TYR A 14 -7.09 18.46 -2.91
N ARG A 15 -7.69 18.79 -1.76
CA ARG A 15 -9.15 18.71 -1.60
C ARG A 15 -9.94 19.73 -2.43
N ASN A 16 -9.31 20.86 -2.80
CA ASN A 16 -9.91 21.87 -3.67
C ASN A 16 -9.62 21.64 -5.16
N ASN A 17 -8.87 20.60 -5.52
CA ASN A 17 -8.66 20.24 -6.93
C ASN A 17 -9.98 19.79 -7.57
N GLY A 18 -10.29 20.29 -8.77
CA GLY A 18 -11.57 20.02 -9.43
C GLY A 18 -11.85 18.54 -9.73
N ASP A 19 -10.82 17.71 -9.95
CA ASP A 19 -10.98 16.27 -10.15
C ASP A 19 -11.27 15.54 -8.83
N ILE A 20 -10.62 15.99 -7.74
CA ILE A 20 -10.84 15.48 -6.39
C ILE A 20 -12.25 15.85 -5.91
N ILE A 21 -12.67 17.11 -6.02
CA ILE A 21 -14.03 17.56 -5.65
C ILE A 21 -15.10 16.72 -6.35
N ARG A 22 -14.95 16.50 -7.66
CA ARG A 22 -15.88 15.66 -8.43
C ARG A 22 -15.90 14.22 -7.95
N SER A 23 -14.74 13.68 -7.59
CA SER A 23 -14.61 12.29 -7.12
C SER A 23 -15.09 12.09 -5.68
N LEU A 24 -14.99 13.13 -4.84
CA LEU A 24 -15.52 13.14 -3.47
C LEU A 24 -17.05 13.18 -3.45
N ASN A 25 -17.71 13.64 -4.52
CA ASN A 25 -19.17 13.63 -4.63
C ASN A 25 -19.88 14.30 -3.44
N GLY A 26 -19.34 15.44 -2.98
CA GLY A 26 -19.85 16.19 -1.84
C GLY A 26 -19.36 15.72 -0.46
N VAL A 27 -18.55 14.65 -0.40
CA VAL A 27 -17.81 14.29 0.82
C VAL A 27 -16.81 15.39 1.14
N GLU A 28 -16.75 15.82 2.40
CA GLU A 28 -15.78 16.82 2.86
C GLU A 28 -14.64 16.12 3.60
N LEU A 29 -13.40 16.51 3.26
CA LEU A 29 -12.19 16.05 3.95
C LEU A 29 -11.76 17.09 4.98
N LEU A 30 -11.71 16.71 6.26
CA LEU A 30 -11.28 17.55 7.37
C LEU A 30 -9.99 17.03 7.98
N ASN A 31 -9.05 17.92 8.26
CA ASN A 31 -7.88 17.58 9.07
C ASN A 31 -8.21 17.53 10.56
N LEU A 32 -7.23 17.16 11.39
CA LEU A 32 -7.42 17.02 12.83
C LEU A 32 -7.94 18.29 13.51
N GLU A 33 -7.41 19.47 13.16
CA GLU A 33 -7.82 20.74 13.77
C GLU A 33 -9.23 21.16 13.36
N GLU A 34 -9.59 20.96 12.09
CA GLU A 34 -10.95 21.19 11.59
C GLU A 34 -11.95 20.20 12.21
N PHE A 35 -11.52 18.95 12.41
CA PHE A 35 -12.32 17.96 13.11
C PHE A 35 -12.54 18.36 14.57
N LYS A 36 -11.49 18.72 15.31
CA LYS A 36 -11.63 19.25 16.69
C LYS A 36 -12.60 20.43 16.71
N ALA A 37 -12.47 21.38 15.79
CA ALA A 37 -13.36 22.52 15.69
C ALA A 37 -14.84 22.14 15.46
N VAL A 38 -15.13 21.00 14.81
CA VAL A 38 -16.50 20.48 14.65
C VAL A 38 -17.07 19.93 15.97
N PHE A 39 -16.23 19.35 16.82
CA PHE A 39 -16.63 18.84 18.14
C PHE A 39 -16.69 19.96 19.19
N ASP A 40 -15.80 20.95 19.09
CA ASP A 40 -15.69 22.10 19.98
C ASP A 40 -16.69 23.23 19.71
N ILE A 41 -17.66 23.06 18.80
CA ILE A 41 -18.63 24.13 18.52
C ILE A 41 -19.51 24.39 19.77
N PRO A 42 -19.46 25.59 20.39
CA PRO A 42 -20.41 26.02 21.40
C PRO A 42 -21.48 26.89 20.72
N LEU A 43 -22.63 26.32 20.37
CA LEU A 43 -23.71 27.07 19.70
C LEU A 43 -24.83 27.48 20.69
N ARG A 44 -24.54 28.48 21.54
CA ARG A 44 -25.50 29.55 21.90
C ARG A 44 -24.90 30.63 22.83
N ARG A 45 -24.72 31.84 22.30
CA ARG A 45 -25.16 33.07 22.98
C ARG A 45 -26.42 33.55 22.27
N SER A 46 -27.58 32.96 22.56
CA SER A 46 -28.85 33.66 22.33
C SER A 46 -29.48 33.89 23.70
N GLY A 47 -29.43 35.14 24.13
CA GLY A 47 -29.67 35.63 25.48
C GLY A 47 -30.83 34.97 26.22
N ARG A 48 -30.50 34.36 27.36
CA ARG A 48 -31.33 34.39 28.56
C ARG A 48 -30.40 34.29 29.76
N SER A 49 -30.40 35.33 30.58
CA SER A 49 -29.73 35.37 31.87
C SER A 49 -30.33 34.28 32.76
N ALA A 50 -29.71 33.10 32.81
CA ALA A 50 -30.02 32.09 33.81
C ALA A 50 -28.89 32.09 34.83
N SER A 51 -29.16 32.73 35.96
CA SER A 51 -28.25 33.00 37.07
C SER A 51 -28.03 31.77 37.97
N SER A 52 -27.51 30.67 37.44
CA SER A 52 -27.06 29.56 38.30
C SER A 52 -25.77 28.93 37.79
N ALA A 53 -24.64 29.42 38.33
CA ALA A 53 -23.28 28.99 38.02
C ALA A 53 -22.97 27.53 38.45
N ALA A 54 -23.85 26.87 39.22
CA ALA A 54 -23.62 25.52 39.74
C ALA A 54 -24.01 24.39 38.78
N ALA A 55 -24.85 24.63 37.77
CA ALA A 55 -25.28 23.60 36.81
C ALA A 55 -24.37 23.48 35.57
N ALA A 56 -23.38 24.36 35.41
CA ALA A 56 -22.48 24.39 34.26
C ALA A 56 -21.15 23.62 34.48
N ALA A 57 -20.85 23.21 35.71
CA ALA A 57 -19.60 22.52 36.05
C ALA A 57 -19.67 20.99 35.85
N ASP A 58 -20.85 20.39 35.85
CA ASP A 58 -21.04 18.93 35.76
C ASP A 58 -21.24 18.39 34.34
N GLU A 59 -21.40 19.25 33.32
CA GLU A 59 -21.76 18.81 31.96
C GLU A 59 -20.67 19.03 30.90
N ALA A 60 -19.48 19.49 31.27
CA ALA A 60 -18.36 19.70 30.35
C ALA A 60 -17.26 18.65 30.54
N THR A 61 -17.60 17.36 30.62
CA THR A 61 -16.61 16.32 30.30
C THR A 61 -16.34 16.41 28.81
N GLU A 62 -15.32 17.18 28.43
CA GLU A 62 -14.74 17.16 27.10
C GLU A 62 -14.47 15.70 26.72
N LEU A 63 -15.04 15.26 25.61
CA LEU A 63 -14.73 13.95 25.07
C LEU A 63 -13.25 13.99 24.67
N SER A 64 -12.40 13.23 25.36
CA SER A 64 -10.99 13.18 24.99
C SER A 64 -10.84 12.80 23.51
N LEU A 65 -9.86 13.37 22.83
CA LEU A 65 -9.56 13.01 21.43
C LEU A 65 -9.40 11.50 21.26
N SER A 66 -8.82 10.83 22.27
CA SER A 66 -8.69 9.37 22.30
C SER A 66 -10.03 8.63 22.35
N ALA A 67 -11.00 9.10 23.13
CA ALA A 67 -12.34 8.55 23.14
C ALA A 67 -13.05 8.80 21.81
N ALA A 68 -12.88 9.99 21.21
CA ALA A 68 -13.42 10.31 19.90
C ALA A 68 -12.85 9.39 18.80
N ILE A 69 -11.54 9.16 18.79
CA ILE A 69 -10.88 8.26 17.84
C ILE A 69 -11.30 6.79 18.07
N THR A 70 -11.47 6.38 19.32
CA THR A 70 -11.96 5.03 19.64
C THR A 70 -13.37 4.83 19.06
N LEU A 71 -14.28 5.77 19.32
CA LEU A 71 -15.65 5.73 18.78
C LEU A 71 -15.66 5.82 17.24
N LEU A 72 -14.83 6.69 16.66
CA LEU A 72 -14.65 6.80 15.21
C LEU A 72 -14.27 5.44 14.62
N THR A 73 -13.31 4.76 15.25
CA THR A 73 -12.79 3.49 14.78
C THR A 73 -13.83 2.37 14.89
N GLN A 74 -14.53 2.29 16.02
CA GLN A 74 -15.65 1.35 16.22
C GLN A 74 -16.75 1.56 15.17
N ASN A 75 -17.12 2.82 14.90
CA ASN A 75 -18.21 3.17 14.00
C ASN A 75 -17.89 2.96 12.51
N VAL A 76 -16.66 3.28 12.08
CA VAL A 76 -16.29 3.23 10.66
C VAL A 76 -15.72 1.87 10.28
N CYS A 77 -14.88 1.27 11.14
CA CYS A 77 -14.26 -0.02 10.86
C CYS A 77 -15.15 -1.22 11.24
N LYS A 78 -16.38 -0.98 11.75
CA LYS A 78 -17.40 -1.99 12.09
C LYS A 78 -16.89 -3.11 13.00
N ASN A 79 -16.09 -2.78 14.01
CA ASN A 79 -15.47 -3.75 14.94
C ASN A 79 -14.62 -4.84 14.24
N MET A 80 -14.17 -4.63 13.00
CA MET A 80 -13.27 -5.58 12.34
C MET A 80 -11.83 -5.51 12.87
N ILE A 81 -11.53 -4.51 13.71
CA ILE A 81 -10.19 -4.34 14.27
C ILE A 81 -10.18 -4.96 15.66
N ASN A 82 -9.22 -5.85 15.87
CA ASN A 82 -8.97 -6.46 17.16
C ASN A 82 -8.65 -5.33 18.17
N GLU A 83 -9.40 -5.21 19.27
CA GLU A 83 -9.23 -4.11 20.25
C GLU A 83 -7.78 -3.99 20.77
N LEU A 84 -7.03 -5.09 20.74
CA LEU A 84 -5.60 -5.16 21.06
C LEU A 84 -4.74 -4.25 20.17
N TYR A 85 -4.99 -4.20 18.85
CA TYR A 85 -4.15 -3.48 17.89
C TYR A 85 -4.30 -1.96 18.01
N LEU A 86 -5.55 -1.48 18.14
CA LEU A 86 -5.84 -0.06 18.43
C LEU A 86 -5.56 0.32 19.86
N GLY A 87 -5.66 -0.63 20.80
CA GLY A 87 -5.44 -0.34 22.21
C GLY A 87 -4.00 0.03 22.47
N GLN A 88 -3.03 -0.72 21.96
CA GLN A 88 -1.66 -0.60 22.43
C GLN A 88 -0.89 0.52 21.74
N SER A 89 -0.80 0.54 20.41
CA SER A 89 -0.06 1.59 19.68
C SER A 89 -0.64 2.98 19.92
N PHE A 90 -1.97 3.08 19.97
CA PHE A 90 -2.67 4.35 20.18
C PHE A 90 -2.62 4.82 21.64
N ARG A 91 -2.73 3.93 22.63
CA ARG A 91 -2.59 4.33 24.05
C ARG A 91 -1.15 4.71 24.38
N ASN A 92 -0.17 4.01 23.82
CA ASN A 92 1.25 4.31 24.04
C ASN A 92 1.60 5.70 23.53
N ALA A 93 1.14 6.02 22.32
CA ALA A 93 1.51 7.27 21.68
C ALA A 93 0.77 8.53 22.15
N TYR A 94 -0.36 8.37 22.86
CA TYR A 94 -1.02 9.48 23.57
C TYR A 94 -0.76 9.45 25.09
N ASN A 95 0.18 8.64 25.59
CA ASN A 95 0.44 8.45 27.02
C ASN A 95 -0.84 8.18 27.84
N LEU A 96 -1.79 7.43 27.29
CA LEU A 96 -3.07 7.11 27.93
C LEU A 96 -2.96 5.89 28.88
N SER A 97 -1.76 5.34 29.04
CA SER A 97 -1.46 4.20 29.93
C SER A 97 -1.70 4.49 31.41
N GLY A 98 -1.84 5.77 31.81
CA GLY A 98 -2.11 6.20 33.19
C GLY A 98 -3.44 5.72 33.80
N PHE A 99 -4.32 5.07 33.04
CA PHE A 99 -5.60 4.54 33.55
C PHE A 99 -5.61 3.01 33.80
N SER A 100 -4.52 2.29 33.54
CA SER A 100 -4.41 0.88 33.91
C SER A 100 -3.59 0.71 35.19
N LYS A 101 -4.25 0.74 36.35
CA LYS A 101 -3.68 0.14 37.58
C LYS A 101 -3.72 -1.39 37.43
N SER A 102 -2.82 -1.96 36.64
CA SER A 102 -2.44 -3.36 36.80
C SER A 102 -1.34 -3.43 37.85
N LEU A 103 -1.61 -4.15 38.93
CA LEU A 103 -0.63 -4.52 39.95
C LEU A 103 0.61 -5.15 39.30
N PRO A 104 1.84 -4.87 39.80
CA PRO A 104 3.02 -5.56 39.31
C PRO A 104 2.98 -7.02 39.78
N PRO A 105 3.28 -8.00 38.92
CA PRO A 105 3.66 -9.32 39.41
C PRO A 105 5.05 -9.23 40.03
N GLU A 106 5.16 -9.87 41.19
CA GLU A 106 6.34 -9.94 42.05
C GLU A 106 7.55 -10.56 41.34
N GLU A 107 8.71 -10.20 41.89
CA GLU A 107 10.06 -10.60 41.56
C GLU A 107 10.25 -12.12 41.35
N GLU A 108 11.12 -12.49 40.41
CA GLU A 108 12.16 -13.48 40.73
C GLU A 108 13.42 -13.26 39.87
N VAL A 109 14.45 -12.76 40.54
CA VAL A 109 15.84 -12.68 40.06
C VAL A 109 16.55 -14.00 40.40
N LYS A 110 17.28 -14.56 39.43
CA LYS A 110 18.55 -15.32 39.57
C LYS A 110 19.06 -15.66 38.15
N ALA A 111 20.11 -14.99 37.64
CA ALA A 111 21.53 -15.20 37.91
C ALA A 111 22.11 -16.45 37.23
N GLU A 112 22.84 -16.26 36.12
CA GLU A 112 24.10 -16.96 35.84
C GLU A 112 24.88 -16.22 34.73
N VAL A 113 26.03 -15.65 35.12
CA VAL A 113 27.06 -15.04 34.27
C VAL A 113 28.37 -15.73 34.62
N ALA A 114 28.91 -16.48 33.66
CA ALA A 114 30.25 -17.03 33.54
C ALA A 114 30.17 -17.90 32.26
N GLU A 115 31.05 -17.93 31.27
CA GLU A 115 32.48 -17.67 31.21
C GLU A 115 32.82 -18.09 29.77
N LEU A 116 33.14 -17.19 28.85
CA LEU A 116 33.87 -17.57 27.63
C LEU A 116 34.67 -16.36 27.12
N GLY A 117 35.98 -16.42 27.39
CA GLY A 117 36.97 -15.54 26.81
C GLY A 117 37.16 -15.81 25.32
N LEU A 118 37.29 -14.73 24.55
CA LEU A 118 37.75 -14.77 23.17
C LEU A 118 38.95 -13.83 23.02
N PRO A 119 39.95 -14.22 22.19
CA PRO A 119 41.23 -13.54 22.10
C PRO A 119 41.16 -12.27 21.24
N GLU A 120 41.95 -11.28 21.66
CA GLU A 120 42.24 -10.05 20.92
C GLU A 120 42.91 -10.39 19.58
N LEU A 121 42.31 -9.91 18.48
CA LEU A 121 42.95 -9.85 17.17
C LEU A 121 43.60 -8.47 16.98
N SER A 122 44.90 -8.53 16.73
CA SER A 122 45.83 -7.42 16.55
C SER A 122 45.56 -6.60 15.29
N ASN A 123 45.75 -5.29 15.45
CA ASN A 123 45.92 -4.29 14.39
C ASN A 123 47.00 -4.68 13.38
N GLU A 124 46.67 -4.68 12.08
CA GLU A 124 47.62 -4.35 10.99
C GLU A 124 46.88 -4.29 9.63
N GLN A 125 46.86 -3.10 9.01
CA GLN A 125 46.92 -2.80 7.55
C GLN A 125 46.03 -1.63 7.14
N GLN A 126 46.55 -0.42 7.37
CA GLN A 126 46.09 0.80 6.74
C GLN A 126 47.29 1.51 6.13
N GLN A 127 47.61 1.18 4.88
CA GLN A 127 48.48 1.97 4.00
C GLN A 127 48.43 1.41 2.58
N ARG A 128 47.89 2.22 1.66
CA ARG A 128 48.23 2.39 0.22
C ARG A 128 46.98 2.68 -0.59
N ASN A 129 46.86 3.90 -1.09
CA ASN A 129 46.66 4.20 -2.52
C ASN A 129 46.49 5.73 -2.70
N ASP A 130 47.63 6.43 -2.73
CA ASP A 130 47.75 7.76 -3.36
C ASP A 130 48.73 7.60 -4.53
N ALA A 131 48.23 7.65 -5.77
CA ALA A 131 48.95 8.08 -6.98
C ALA A 131 48.15 7.70 -8.24
N MET A 132 47.52 8.69 -8.88
CA MET A 132 47.53 8.91 -10.34
C MET A 132 46.38 9.84 -10.72
N LEU A 133 46.70 11.09 -11.05
CA LEU A 133 45.83 11.94 -11.86
C LEU A 133 46.65 13.11 -12.42
N GLU A 134 47.03 12.99 -13.70
CA GLU A 134 47.35 14.11 -14.57
C GLU A 134 46.97 13.73 -16.02
N VAL A 135 46.68 14.77 -16.81
CA VAL A 135 46.36 14.80 -18.26
C VAL A 135 44.85 14.61 -18.53
N SER A 136 44.08 15.56 -19.10
CA SER A 136 44.37 16.53 -20.17
C SER A 136 43.31 17.64 -20.21
N GLU A 137 43.73 18.87 -20.50
CA GLU A 137 42.89 20.01 -20.89
C GLU A 137 42.82 20.09 -22.42
N THR A 138 41.61 20.12 -23.00
CA THR A 138 41.24 20.92 -24.19
C THR A 138 39.82 20.58 -24.66
N GLN A 139 38.82 21.41 -24.31
CA GLN A 139 37.60 21.69 -25.13
C GLN A 139 36.70 22.73 -24.43
N SER A 140 37.11 23.99 -24.43
CA SER A 140 36.35 25.10 -23.87
C SER A 140 35.51 25.80 -24.93
N GLN A 141 34.18 25.61 -24.91
CA GLN A 141 33.17 26.67 -25.10
C GLN A 141 31.71 26.19 -25.04
N SER A 142 31.43 24.88 -25.02
CA SER A 142 30.08 24.34 -24.72
C SER A 142 29.93 23.81 -23.29
N GLN A 143 31.03 23.70 -22.54
CA GLN A 143 31.03 23.18 -21.16
C GLN A 143 30.56 24.21 -20.13
N SER A 144 30.66 25.52 -20.41
CA SER A 144 30.37 26.54 -19.39
C SER A 144 28.88 26.66 -19.02
N GLU A 145 27.97 26.34 -19.94
CA GLU A 145 26.53 26.37 -19.65
C GLU A 145 26.09 25.12 -18.87
N GLU A 146 26.61 23.95 -19.22
CA GLU A 146 26.35 22.70 -18.49
C GLU A 146 26.98 22.73 -17.09
N GLU A 147 28.20 23.24 -16.94
CA GLU A 147 28.82 23.46 -15.63
C GLU A 147 28.04 24.47 -14.79
N SER A 148 27.51 25.55 -15.38
CA SER A 148 26.69 26.51 -14.66
C SER A 148 25.39 25.89 -14.14
N GLN A 149 24.70 25.09 -14.96
CA GLN A 149 23.47 24.41 -14.55
C GLN A 149 23.74 23.35 -13.49
N MET A 150 24.82 22.57 -13.65
CA MET A 150 25.23 21.57 -12.67
C MET A 150 25.60 22.20 -11.33
N ASN A 151 26.29 23.34 -11.35
CA ASN A 151 26.68 24.06 -10.15
C ASN A 151 25.47 24.68 -9.43
N GLU A 152 24.48 25.19 -10.18
CA GLU A 152 23.22 25.69 -9.60
C GLU A 152 22.41 24.57 -8.95
N GLN A 153 22.32 23.41 -9.59
CA GLN A 153 21.69 22.22 -9.02
C GLN A 153 22.42 21.74 -7.76
N TYR A 154 23.75 21.69 -7.78
CA TYR A 154 24.57 21.32 -6.62
C TYR A 154 24.36 22.28 -5.44
N GLN A 155 24.25 23.59 -5.69
CA GLN A 155 23.96 24.57 -4.64
C GLN A 155 22.54 24.40 -4.08
N LEU A 156 21.55 24.05 -4.92
CA LEU A 156 20.19 23.76 -4.47
C LEU A 156 20.16 22.53 -3.56
N GLU A 157 20.80 21.43 -3.97
CA GLU A 157 20.90 20.20 -3.17
C GLU A 157 21.63 20.44 -1.86
N ARG A 158 22.74 21.20 -1.88
CA ARG A 158 23.49 21.56 -0.66
C ARG A 158 22.66 22.43 0.29
N ASN A 159 21.86 23.35 -0.23
CA ASN A 159 20.97 24.18 0.58
C ASN A 159 19.81 23.36 1.17
N GLN A 160 19.29 22.38 0.43
CA GLN A 160 18.30 21.44 0.95
C GLN A 160 18.90 20.55 2.04
N ALA A 161 20.11 20.02 1.85
CA ALA A 161 20.83 19.23 2.84
C ALA A 161 21.08 20.02 4.14
N ARG A 162 21.56 21.27 4.05
CA ARG A 162 21.74 22.15 5.22
C ARG A 162 20.43 22.54 5.93
N LYS A 163 19.32 22.58 5.19
CA LYS A 163 18.01 22.82 5.77
C LYS A 163 17.51 21.58 6.50
N LEU A 164 17.75 20.40 5.94
CA LEU A 164 17.47 19.12 6.58
C LEU A 164 18.32 18.96 7.84
N GLU A 165 19.64 19.21 7.76
CA GLU A 165 20.58 19.14 8.87
C GLU A 165 20.17 20.05 10.04
N ARG A 166 19.78 21.31 9.77
CA ARG A 166 19.23 22.19 10.81
C ARG A 166 17.92 21.70 11.42
N VAL A 167 17.03 21.15 10.60
CA VAL A 167 15.79 20.53 11.10
C VAL A 167 16.11 19.30 11.94
N THR A 168 17.12 18.51 11.56
CA THR A 168 17.60 17.36 12.30
C THR A 168 18.25 17.75 13.62
N GLU A 169 19.14 18.75 13.65
CA GLU A 169 19.75 19.29 14.88
C GLU A 169 18.70 19.86 15.84
N GLU A 170 17.72 20.62 15.34
CA GLU A 170 16.58 21.09 16.15
C GLU A 170 15.74 19.93 16.72
N ILE A 171 15.66 18.81 15.99
CA ILE A 171 14.96 17.59 16.44
C ILE A 171 15.82 16.78 17.43
N GLU A 172 17.14 16.79 17.32
CA GLU A 172 18.08 16.05 18.17
C GLU A 172 18.34 16.76 19.50
N GLU A 173 18.46 18.09 19.53
CA GLU A 173 18.59 18.85 20.80
C GLU A 173 17.33 18.73 21.68
N GLU A 174 16.17 18.43 21.10
CA GLU A 174 14.92 18.14 21.83
C GLU A 174 14.79 16.66 22.26
N ALA A 175 15.74 15.77 21.90
CA ALA A 175 15.62 14.31 22.09
C ALA A 175 15.98 13.77 23.49
N GLY A 176 16.30 14.65 24.45
CA GLY A 176 16.54 14.25 25.85
C GLY A 176 15.29 13.90 26.66
N GLY A 177 14.09 14.00 26.07
CA GLY A 177 12.82 13.57 26.66
C GLY A 177 12.02 12.70 25.68
N ASP A 178 11.15 11.83 26.20
CA ASP A 178 10.22 11.02 25.41
C ASP A 178 9.53 11.88 24.34
N LYS A 179 9.98 11.79 23.09
CA LYS A 179 9.42 12.59 22.00
C LYS A 179 7.94 12.25 21.87
N PRO A 180 7.04 13.25 21.91
CA PRO A 180 5.62 12.99 21.73
C PRO A 180 5.41 12.40 20.34
N ILE A 181 4.92 11.17 20.28
CA ILE A 181 4.57 10.52 19.02
C ILE A 181 3.51 11.39 18.33
N THR A 182 3.86 11.95 17.18
CA THR A 182 2.94 12.81 16.43
C THR A 182 2.17 11.99 15.41
N PHE A 183 0.91 11.68 15.74
CA PHE A 183 -0.04 11.26 14.73
C PHE A 183 -0.67 12.46 14.04
N ASP A 184 -1.11 12.22 12.82
CA ASP A 184 -2.04 13.09 12.11
C ASP A 184 -3.25 12.30 11.62
N LEU A 185 -4.36 13.00 11.41
CA LEU A 185 -5.66 12.43 11.16
C LEU A 185 -6.39 13.21 10.06
N LEU A 186 -6.83 12.49 9.04
CA LEU A 186 -7.70 13.00 7.98
C LEU A 186 -9.01 12.24 8.00
N ILE A 187 -10.12 12.96 8.04
CA ILE A 187 -11.47 12.41 8.20
C ILE A 187 -12.35 12.83 7.03
N ALA A 188 -13.11 11.88 6.51
CA ALA A 188 -14.08 12.10 5.44
C ALA A 188 -15.51 12.09 5.99
N PHE A 189 -16.24 13.19 5.84
CA PHE A 189 -17.64 13.33 6.24
C PHE A 189 -18.57 13.21 5.04
N ALA A 190 -19.69 12.52 5.24
CA ALA A 190 -20.77 12.43 4.26
C ALA A 190 -21.28 13.82 3.83
N PRO A 191 -21.81 13.96 2.60
CA PRO A 191 -22.48 15.19 2.18
C PRO A 191 -23.58 15.58 3.17
N GLY A 192 -23.67 16.88 3.46
CA GLY A 192 -24.71 17.41 4.33
C GLY A 192 -24.48 17.21 5.84
N PHE A 193 -23.26 16.85 6.26
CA PHE A 193 -22.98 16.68 7.69
C PHE A 193 -23.07 18.00 8.48
N ARG A 194 -22.87 19.16 7.82
CA ARG A 194 -22.94 20.48 8.46
C ARG A 194 -24.36 20.85 8.89
N GLU A 195 -25.37 20.44 8.14
CA GLU A 195 -26.78 20.56 8.51
C GLU A 195 -27.10 19.66 9.70
N THR A 196 -26.50 18.46 9.73
CA THR A 196 -26.64 17.53 10.87
C THR A 196 -26.01 18.10 12.14
N ILE A 197 -24.87 18.80 12.02
CA ILE A 197 -24.27 19.57 13.13
C ILE A 197 -25.29 20.58 13.67
N ALA A 198 -25.87 21.41 12.80
CA ALA A 198 -26.79 22.46 13.20
C ALA A 198 -27.98 21.92 14.02
N ASP A 199 -28.56 20.80 13.59
CA ASP A 199 -29.63 20.11 14.32
C ASP A 199 -29.15 19.48 15.64
N ALA A 200 -27.97 18.85 15.63
CA ALA A 200 -27.39 18.18 16.78
C ALA A 200 -27.00 19.16 17.91
N ASN A 201 -26.71 20.43 17.59
CA ASN A 201 -26.42 21.46 18.59
C ASN A 201 -27.60 21.79 19.51
N THR A 202 -28.81 21.31 19.19
CA THR A 202 -29.97 21.43 20.07
C THR A 202 -30.06 20.29 21.10
N ARG A 203 -29.18 19.29 21.02
CA ARG A 203 -29.17 18.07 21.86
C ARG A 203 -28.01 18.12 22.85
N GLY A 204 -28.02 17.23 23.85
CA GLY A 204 -26.88 17.03 24.75
C GLY A 204 -25.63 16.53 24.02
N ILE A 205 -24.45 16.64 24.67
CA ILE A 205 -23.13 16.37 24.08
C ILE A 205 -23.04 14.94 23.52
N LYS A 206 -23.44 13.93 24.28
CA LYS A 206 -23.32 12.52 23.87
C LYS A 206 -24.13 12.20 22.60
N PRO A 207 -25.45 12.48 22.53
CA PRO A 207 -26.22 12.31 21.28
C PRO A 207 -25.67 13.10 20.09
N ARG A 208 -25.02 14.24 20.35
CA ARG A 208 -24.39 15.06 19.30
C ARG A 208 -23.14 14.40 18.76
N VAL A 209 -22.24 13.92 19.62
CA VAL A 209 -21.04 13.16 19.23
C VAL A 209 -21.42 11.94 18.41
N GLU A 210 -22.39 11.17 18.88
CA GLU A 210 -22.90 9.98 18.19
C GLU A 210 -23.43 10.36 16.79
N ALA A 211 -24.29 11.37 16.70
CA ALA A 211 -24.83 11.85 15.42
C ALA A 211 -23.75 12.36 14.45
N LEU A 212 -22.66 12.92 14.94
CA LEU A 212 -21.53 13.36 14.12
C LEU A 212 -20.71 12.19 13.60
N LEU A 213 -20.38 11.25 14.49
CA LEU A 213 -19.63 10.06 14.13
C LEU A 213 -20.42 9.14 13.17
N GLU A 214 -21.76 9.16 13.23
CA GLU A 214 -22.63 8.53 12.22
C GLU A 214 -22.47 9.11 10.81
N LYS A 215 -21.97 10.35 10.66
CA LYS A 215 -21.72 10.98 9.36
C LYS A 215 -20.32 10.76 8.81
N VAL A 216 -19.41 10.19 9.60
CA VAL A 216 -18.06 9.88 9.09
C VAL A 216 -18.13 8.68 8.14
N VAL A 217 -17.62 8.83 6.92
CA VAL A 217 -17.60 7.77 5.89
C VAL A 217 -16.23 7.14 5.72
N GLY A 218 -15.17 7.77 6.22
CA GLY A 218 -13.84 7.21 6.24
C GLY A 218 -12.86 8.07 7.01
N PHE A 219 -11.69 7.51 7.31
CA PHE A 219 -10.57 8.25 7.89
C PHE A 219 -9.25 7.55 7.58
N ILE A 220 -8.16 8.28 7.72
CA ILE A 220 -6.79 7.76 7.69
C ILE A 220 -6.00 8.40 8.83
N ILE A 221 -5.27 7.57 9.58
CA ILE A 221 -4.36 7.93 10.66
C ILE A 221 -2.96 7.59 10.20
N VAL A 222 -2.05 8.54 10.38
CA VAL A 222 -0.66 8.42 9.97
C VAL A 222 0.27 8.86 11.09
N GLN A 223 1.49 8.34 11.10
CA GLN A 223 2.51 8.64 12.08
C GLN A 223 3.83 8.96 11.38
N LEU A 224 4.51 10.03 11.80
CA LEU A 224 5.89 10.29 11.37
C LEU A 224 6.85 9.46 12.21
N GLY A 225 7.80 8.78 11.57
CA GLY A 225 8.86 8.05 12.27
C GLY A 225 8.38 6.81 13.02
N GLU A 226 7.30 6.17 12.58
CA GLU A 226 6.89 4.85 13.10
C GLU A 226 7.96 3.78 12.85
N CYS A 227 8.71 3.91 11.75
CA CYS A 227 9.78 2.99 11.38
C CYS A 227 11.14 3.63 11.64
N GLU A 228 11.94 3.04 12.52
CA GLU A 228 13.24 3.54 12.95
C GLU A 228 14.25 3.64 11.80
N THR A 229 14.14 2.78 10.78
CA THR A 229 15.01 2.86 9.59
C THR A 229 14.59 3.98 8.62
N HIS A 230 13.38 4.51 8.78
CA HIS A 230 12.82 5.62 8.01
C HIS A 230 12.21 6.68 8.96
N PRO A 231 13.03 7.33 9.80
CA PRO A 231 12.54 8.20 10.88
C PRO A 231 11.82 9.46 10.36
N TYR A 232 12.05 9.82 9.09
CA TYR A 232 11.43 10.97 8.43
C TYR A 232 10.34 10.58 7.43
N ALA A 233 9.97 9.30 7.35
CA ALA A 233 8.83 8.86 6.56
C ALA A 233 7.55 8.87 7.39
N TYR A 234 6.44 9.24 6.74
CA TYR A 234 5.14 8.99 7.32
C TYR A 234 4.71 7.55 7.05
N ALA A 235 4.13 6.91 8.03
CA ALA A 235 3.54 5.60 7.94
C ALA A 235 2.02 5.65 8.13
N VAL A 236 1.27 4.80 7.41
CA VAL A 236 -0.17 4.66 7.62
C VAL A 236 -0.44 3.60 8.68
N ASN A 237 -0.82 4.01 9.89
CA ASN A 237 -1.18 3.07 10.94
C ASN A 237 -2.58 2.48 10.72
N LEU A 238 -3.53 3.30 10.27
CA LEU A 238 -4.90 2.83 10.06
C LEU A 238 -5.65 3.65 9.00
N ILE A 239 -6.32 2.94 8.10
CA ILE A 239 -7.27 3.52 7.14
C ILE A 239 -8.56 2.69 7.14
N CYS A 240 -9.69 3.37 7.28
CA CYS A 240 -11.00 2.73 7.21
C CYS A 240 -11.96 3.56 6.35
N THR A 241 -12.82 2.86 5.63
CA THR A 241 -13.93 3.45 4.88
C THR A 241 -15.18 2.62 5.10
N ARG A 242 -16.34 3.26 5.18
CA ARG A 242 -17.63 2.60 5.17
C ARG A 242 -18.55 3.23 4.13
N THR A 243 -19.54 2.44 3.73
CA THR A 243 -20.70 2.92 2.99
C THR A 243 -21.83 3.12 3.99
N LEU A 244 -22.47 4.29 4.00
CA LEU A 244 -23.69 4.52 4.76
C LEU A 244 -24.88 3.88 4.02
N ASP A 245 -25.84 3.32 4.76
CA ASP A 245 -26.89 2.42 4.26
C ASP A 245 -27.72 2.97 3.07
N ASP A 246 -28.19 2.04 2.22
CA ASP A 246 -29.05 2.15 1.01
C ASP A 246 -28.66 3.13 -0.11
N ASP A 247 -27.73 4.06 0.12
CA ASP A 247 -27.22 4.93 -0.94
C ASP A 247 -25.72 4.67 -1.17
N GLU A 248 -25.40 3.81 -2.14
CA GLU A 248 -24.03 3.55 -2.61
C GLU A 248 -23.27 4.86 -2.95
N ARG A 249 -23.99 5.96 -3.18
CA ARG A 249 -23.42 7.30 -3.43
C ARG A 249 -22.76 7.92 -2.21
N THR A 250 -23.05 7.43 -1.01
CA THR A 250 -22.51 7.94 0.26
C THR A 250 -21.39 7.04 0.77
N SER A 251 -20.40 6.81 -0.08
CA SER A 251 -19.16 6.12 0.24
C SER A 251 -17.97 6.94 -0.25
N ILE A 252 -16.85 6.85 0.46
CA ILE A 252 -15.57 7.37 -0.03
C ILE A 252 -14.70 6.22 -0.51
N LYS A 253 -14.05 6.39 -1.65
CA LYS A 253 -13.02 5.46 -2.12
C LYS A 253 -11.77 5.64 -1.25
N GLY A 254 -11.25 4.56 -0.67
CA GLY A 254 -9.98 4.61 0.09
C GLY A 254 -8.81 5.19 -0.71
N ALA A 255 -8.82 5.05 -2.04
CA ALA A 255 -7.84 5.68 -2.94
C ALA A 255 -7.81 7.22 -2.84
N LEU A 256 -8.91 7.88 -2.48
CA LEU A 256 -8.94 9.33 -2.29
C LEU A 256 -8.24 9.76 -0.99
N LEU A 257 -8.37 8.97 0.08
CA LEU A 257 -7.65 9.20 1.34
C LEU A 257 -6.16 8.91 1.16
N MET A 258 -5.83 7.81 0.47
CA MET A 258 -4.45 7.46 0.16
C MET A 258 -3.80 8.49 -0.78
N GLY A 259 -4.55 9.02 -1.74
CA GLY A 259 -4.10 10.11 -2.61
C GLY A 259 -3.80 11.39 -1.83
N ALA A 260 -4.63 11.74 -0.84
CA ALA A 260 -4.39 12.89 0.02
C ALA A 260 -3.10 12.72 0.81
N TYR A 261 -2.88 11.52 1.37
CA TYR A 261 -1.68 11.15 2.09
C TYR A 261 -0.41 11.31 1.24
N LEU A 262 -0.34 10.65 0.07
CA LEU A 262 0.82 10.76 -0.82
C LEU A 262 1.03 12.18 -1.35
N PHE A 263 -0.06 12.90 -1.66
CA PHE A 263 0.00 14.29 -2.12
C PHE A 263 0.60 15.21 -1.05
N CYS A 264 0.19 15.06 0.21
CA CYS A 264 0.71 15.88 1.30
C CYS A 264 2.19 15.59 1.57
N ILE A 265 2.65 14.33 1.51
CA ILE A 265 4.09 14.01 1.61
C ILE A 265 4.87 14.71 0.49
N LYS A 266 4.32 14.71 -0.73
CA LYS A 266 4.92 15.38 -1.89
C LYS A 266 5.06 16.91 -1.72
N GLN A 267 4.18 17.54 -0.94
CA GLN A 267 4.26 18.98 -0.65
C GLN A 267 5.26 19.33 0.45
N LEU A 268 5.53 18.40 1.36
CA LEU A 268 6.34 18.65 2.54
C LEU A 268 7.83 18.64 2.20
N ALA A 269 8.53 19.70 2.60
CA ALA A 269 9.98 19.76 2.52
C ALA A 269 10.60 19.22 3.81
N GLY A 270 11.72 18.50 3.70
CA GLY A 270 12.44 17.97 4.86
C GLY A 270 11.87 16.66 5.41
N VAL A 271 10.94 16.03 4.69
CA VAL A 271 10.46 14.67 4.97
C VAL A 271 10.89 13.75 3.84
N GLU A 272 11.06 12.47 4.17
CA GLU A 272 11.40 11.47 3.17
C GLU A 272 10.27 11.37 2.14
N GLN A 273 10.61 11.38 0.85
CA GLN A 273 9.64 11.32 -0.24
C GLN A 273 9.17 9.89 -0.49
N VAL A 274 8.74 9.22 0.59
CA VAL A 274 8.23 7.86 0.61
C VAL A 274 7.01 7.81 1.53
N GLY A 275 5.95 7.14 1.07
CA GLY A 275 4.86 6.72 1.93
C GLY A 275 5.02 5.25 2.29
N ILE A 276 4.90 4.88 3.56
CA ILE A 276 4.99 3.48 4.00
C ILE A 276 3.70 3.03 4.68
N LEU A 277 3.38 1.75 4.58
CA LEU A 277 2.25 1.15 5.28
C LEU A 277 2.48 -0.34 5.51
N GLU A 278 1.74 -0.88 6.47
CA GLU A 278 1.65 -2.31 6.73
C GLU A 278 0.25 -2.81 6.36
N LEU A 279 0.17 -3.73 5.40
CA LEU A 279 -1.10 -4.33 5.00
C LEU A 279 -1.42 -5.54 5.89
N ALA A 280 -2.42 -5.36 6.76
CA ALA A 280 -2.97 -6.41 7.60
C ALA A 280 -3.35 -7.67 6.80
N ASP A 281 -2.98 -8.85 7.31
CA ASP A 281 -3.18 -10.17 6.68
C ASP A 281 -2.48 -10.38 5.33
N GLY A 282 -1.65 -9.43 4.89
CA GLY A 282 -0.90 -9.48 3.64
C GLY A 282 -1.78 -9.75 2.41
N TYR A 283 -1.39 -10.72 1.58
CA TYR A 283 -2.09 -11.09 0.35
C TYR A 283 -3.49 -11.67 0.56
N LYS A 284 -3.85 -12.12 1.77
CA LYS A 284 -5.24 -12.53 2.08
C LYS A 284 -6.18 -11.33 2.04
N ASN A 285 -5.71 -10.14 2.42
CA ASN A 285 -6.41 -8.88 2.22
C ASN A 285 -6.21 -8.38 0.78
N PHE A 286 -6.67 -9.15 -0.20
CA PHE A 286 -6.47 -8.84 -1.62
C PHE A 286 -7.08 -7.49 -2.03
N ALA A 287 -8.19 -7.09 -1.40
CA ALA A 287 -8.82 -5.80 -1.65
C ALA A 287 -7.88 -4.65 -1.26
N GLY A 288 -7.29 -4.70 -0.06
CA GLY A 288 -6.26 -3.75 0.39
C GLY A 288 -5.02 -3.80 -0.48
N PHE A 289 -4.46 -4.99 -0.71
CA PHE A 289 -3.30 -5.19 -1.59
C PHE A 289 -3.50 -4.56 -2.97
N SER A 290 -4.63 -4.86 -3.63
CA SER A 290 -4.93 -4.31 -4.97
C SER A 290 -5.14 -2.80 -4.93
N ALA A 291 -5.77 -2.26 -3.89
CA ALA A 291 -5.99 -0.83 -3.75
C ALA A 291 -4.68 -0.07 -3.54
N TYR A 292 -3.81 -0.53 -2.63
CA TYR A 292 -2.53 0.10 -2.34
C TYR A 292 -1.56 -0.04 -3.50
N THR A 293 -1.51 -1.20 -4.15
CA THR A 293 -0.66 -1.40 -5.35
C THR A 293 -1.05 -0.46 -6.49
N LYS A 294 -2.33 -0.16 -6.67
CA LYS A 294 -2.78 0.86 -7.64
C LYS A 294 -2.28 2.26 -7.31
N MET A 295 -2.09 2.56 -6.03
CA MET A 295 -1.56 3.82 -5.50
C MET A 295 -0.02 3.81 -5.40
N MET A 296 0.67 2.98 -6.19
CA MET A 296 2.13 2.88 -6.27
C MET A 296 2.84 2.24 -5.06
N PHE A 297 2.09 1.71 -4.09
CA PHE A 297 2.71 0.93 -3.02
C PHE A 297 3.15 -0.43 -3.54
N ASP A 298 4.41 -0.77 -3.34
CA ASP A 298 4.95 -2.10 -3.62
C ASP A 298 5.34 -2.80 -2.34
N LYS A 299 5.40 -4.13 -2.41
CA LYS A 299 6.02 -4.94 -1.36
C LYS A 299 7.43 -4.41 -1.10
N ASN A 300 7.74 -4.15 0.17
CA ASN A 300 9.07 -3.75 0.59
C ASN A 300 9.51 -4.51 1.84
N ILE A 301 10.35 -5.52 1.63
CA ILE A 301 10.83 -6.41 2.70
C ILE A 301 11.83 -5.68 3.61
N SER A 302 12.47 -4.59 3.18
CA SER A 302 13.42 -3.85 4.02
C SER A 302 12.76 -3.18 5.23
N LEU A 303 11.44 -3.01 5.18
CA LEU A 303 10.64 -2.47 6.28
C LEU A 303 10.27 -3.55 7.32
N SER A 304 10.51 -4.83 7.04
CA SER A 304 10.25 -5.95 7.94
C SER A 304 11.45 -6.22 8.85
N VAL A 305 11.80 -5.25 9.67
CA VAL A 305 12.90 -5.29 10.64
C VAL A 305 12.43 -4.85 12.02
N GLU A 306 13.20 -5.19 13.06
CA GLU A 306 12.98 -4.66 14.42
C GLU A 306 13.02 -3.12 14.38
N GLY A 307 12.13 -2.46 15.11
CA GLY A 307 11.93 -1.00 15.02
C GLY A 307 11.05 -0.52 13.86
N CYS A 308 10.52 -1.43 13.03
CA CYS A 308 9.57 -1.12 11.94
C CYS A 308 8.41 -2.15 11.92
N PHE A 309 8.01 -2.65 10.74
CA PHE A 309 6.90 -3.60 10.56
C PHE A 309 7.37 -5.04 10.77
N TYR A 310 7.69 -5.38 12.02
CA TYR A 310 8.27 -6.68 12.38
C TYR A 310 7.30 -7.86 12.24
N ASP A 311 5.99 -7.61 12.18
CA ASP A 311 4.97 -8.67 12.05
C ASP A 311 4.95 -9.29 10.64
N ASN A 312 5.49 -10.50 10.54
CA ASN A 312 5.53 -11.27 9.30
C ASN A 312 4.18 -11.79 8.79
N THR A 313 3.10 -11.58 9.55
CA THR A 313 1.73 -11.90 9.10
C THR A 313 1.18 -10.82 8.17
N ASN A 314 1.75 -9.61 8.24
CA ASN A 314 1.35 -8.47 7.43
C ASN A 314 2.36 -8.23 6.31
N LEU A 315 1.91 -7.53 5.26
CA LEU A 315 2.75 -7.20 4.11
C LEU A 315 3.21 -5.75 4.23
N ALA A 316 4.51 -5.56 4.48
CA ALA A 316 5.11 -4.24 4.46
C ALA A 316 5.16 -3.69 3.03
N MET A 317 4.73 -2.44 2.86
CA MET A 317 4.67 -1.79 1.56
C MET A 317 5.19 -0.35 1.60
N SER A 318 5.79 0.10 0.50
CA SER A 318 6.26 1.49 0.33
C SER A 318 5.93 2.04 -1.05
N ALA A 319 5.67 3.34 -1.14
CA ALA A 319 5.51 4.09 -2.37
C ALA A 319 6.55 5.21 -2.45
N ASP A 320 7.49 5.10 -3.40
CA ASP A 320 8.47 6.16 -3.71
C ASP A 320 7.80 7.27 -4.50
N LEU A 321 7.94 8.51 -4.02
CA LEU A 321 7.32 9.71 -4.58
C LEU A 321 8.28 10.59 -5.38
N LEU A 322 9.59 10.29 -5.42
CA LEU A 322 10.58 11.12 -6.11
C LEU A 322 10.22 11.32 -7.59
N GLY A 323 9.84 10.23 -8.26
CA GLY A 323 9.45 10.23 -9.67
C GLY A 323 7.98 10.56 -9.98
N LEU A 324 7.15 10.84 -8.96
CA LEU A 324 5.73 11.12 -9.14
C LEU A 324 5.41 12.60 -9.02
N SER A 325 4.68 13.14 -9.99
CA SER A 325 4.11 14.49 -9.91
C SER A 325 2.80 14.51 -9.11
N GLU A 326 2.45 15.68 -8.59
CA GLU A 326 1.16 15.94 -7.94
C GLU A 326 -0.04 15.54 -8.80
N ALA A 327 0.01 15.85 -10.10
CA ALA A 327 -1.05 15.54 -11.05
C ALA A 327 -1.21 14.03 -11.27
N GLU A 328 -0.11 13.28 -11.26
CA GLU A 328 -0.15 11.81 -11.35
C GLU A 328 -0.74 11.20 -10.09
N ILE A 329 -0.38 11.69 -8.89
CA ILE A 329 -0.98 11.25 -7.63
C ILE A 329 -2.50 11.47 -7.64
N ILE A 330 -2.94 12.67 -8.04
CA ILE A 330 -4.38 12.97 -8.20
C ILE A 330 -5.00 12.02 -9.23
N GLY A 331 -4.36 11.83 -10.37
CA GLY A 331 -4.83 10.94 -11.44
C GLY A 331 -5.02 9.49 -10.98
N LEU A 332 -4.10 8.98 -10.16
CA LEU A 332 -4.20 7.65 -9.55
C LEU A 332 -5.36 7.59 -8.55
N ALA A 333 -5.50 8.60 -7.69
CA ALA A 333 -6.54 8.67 -6.66
C ALA A 333 -7.96 8.71 -7.25
N VAL A 334 -8.17 9.47 -8.33
CA VAL A 334 -9.47 9.54 -9.03
C VAL A 334 -9.68 8.38 -10.01
N GLY A 335 -8.60 7.66 -10.36
CA GLY A 335 -8.60 6.53 -11.28
C GLY A 335 -8.59 6.91 -12.77
N THR A 336 -8.20 8.14 -13.11
CA THR A 336 -7.96 8.57 -14.50
C THR A 336 -6.61 8.10 -15.02
N LEU A 337 -5.63 7.99 -14.12
CA LEU A 337 -4.33 7.38 -14.39
C LEU A 337 -4.33 5.93 -13.90
N ARG A 338 -3.70 5.04 -14.66
CA ARG A 338 -3.45 3.66 -14.25
C ARG A 338 -1.96 3.48 -14.04
N ARG A 339 -1.61 2.79 -12.97
CA ARG A 339 -0.23 2.34 -12.73
C ARG A 339 0.25 1.48 -13.91
N PRO A 340 1.44 1.77 -14.49
CA PRO A 340 2.04 0.93 -15.52
C PRO A 340 2.31 -0.48 -14.97
N THR A 341 1.85 -1.53 -15.65
CA THR A 341 1.95 -2.92 -15.15
C THR A 341 3.39 -3.40 -14.98
N GLY A 342 4.34 -2.88 -15.77
CA GLY A 342 5.76 -3.24 -15.66
C GLY A 342 6.49 -2.60 -14.47
N SER A 343 5.85 -1.67 -13.77
CA SER A 343 6.45 -0.96 -12.63
C SER A 343 6.17 -1.61 -11.28
N ILE A 344 5.46 -2.73 -11.25
CA ILE A 344 4.95 -3.34 -10.02
C ILE A 344 5.99 -4.33 -9.49
N ARG A 345 6.48 -4.08 -8.28
CA ARG A 345 7.44 -4.96 -7.61
C ARG A 345 6.70 -5.97 -6.73
N ASP A 346 6.07 -6.94 -7.39
CA ASP A 346 5.41 -8.09 -6.78
C ASP A 346 5.75 -9.37 -7.55
N ASP A 347 6.66 -10.17 -6.98
CA ASP A 347 7.13 -11.44 -7.53
C ASP A 347 6.10 -12.58 -7.41
N THR A 348 5.04 -12.40 -6.62
CA THR A 348 3.95 -13.37 -6.51
C THR A 348 3.06 -13.36 -7.75
N GLY A 349 3.00 -12.24 -8.49
CA GLY A 349 2.06 -12.05 -9.60
C GLY A 349 0.60 -12.02 -9.15
N MET A 350 0.34 -11.76 -7.86
CA MET A 350 -1.02 -11.65 -7.33
C MET A 350 -1.72 -10.43 -7.93
N TYR A 351 -0.98 -9.36 -8.20
CA TYR A 351 -1.55 -8.17 -8.81
C TYR A 351 -2.10 -8.47 -10.21
N GLY A 352 -3.40 -8.22 -10.40
CA GLY A 352 -4.12 -8.48 -11.65
C GLY A 352 -4.96 -9.75 -11.67
N LEU A 353 -4.88 -10.58 -10.63
CA LEU A 353 -5.75 -11.74 -10.44
C LEU A 353 -7.11 -11.32 -9.87
N VAL A 354 -7.85 -10.48 -10.59
CA VAL A 354 -9.20 -10.05 -10.17
C VAL A 354 -10.21 -11.09 -10.65
N PRO A 355 -10.94 -11.78 -9.75
CA PRO A 355 -11.99 -12.72 -10.13
C PRO A 355 -13.10 -12.00 -10.89
N GLU A 356 -13.66 -12.67 -11.89
CA GLU A 356 -14.86 -12.21 -12.56
C GLU A 356 -16.03 -12.20 -11.59
N LYS A 357 -16.89 -11.19 -11.71
CA LYS A 357 -18.02 -11.00 -10.80
C LYS A 357 -18.91 -12.25 -10.81
N GLY A 358 -19.04 -12.91 -9.66
CA GLY A 358 -19.84 -14.12 -9.48
C GLY A 358 -19.12 -15.44 -9.78
N ASN A 359 -17.85 -15.43 -10.16
CA ASN A 359 -17.08 -16.65 -10.42
C ASN A 359 -16.51 -17.23 -9.10
N ALA A 360 -17.27 -18.11 -8.46
CA ALA A 360 -16.91 -18.70 -7.17
C ALA A 360 -15.60 -19.51 -7.21
N GLU A 361 -15.29 -20.19 -8.32
CA GLU A 361 -14.07 -20.99 -8.45
C GLU A 361 -12.81 -20.11 -8.60
N GLN A 362 -12.90 -19.01 -9.33
CA GLN A 362 -11.82 -18.01 -9.36
C GLN A 362 -11.59 -17.38 -7.99
N ILE A 363 -12.65 -17.11 -7.22
CA ILE A 363 -12.52 -16.60 -5.85
C ILE A 363 -11.82 -17.62 -4.95
N LYS A 364 -12.24 -18.90 -4.97
CA LYS A 364 -11.57 -19.97 -4.21
C LYS A 364 -10.10 -20.10 -4.59
N LEU A 365 -9.79 -20.07 -5.88
CA LEU A 365 -8.41 -20.16 -6.37
C LEU A 365 -7.58 -18.96 -5.91
N GLN A 366 -8.11 -17.74 -5.99
CA GLN A 366 -7.44 -16.54 -5.51
C GLN A 366 -7.13 -16.63 -3.99
N VAL A 367 -8.09 -17.10 -3.19
CA VAL A 367 -7.88 -17.31 -1.75
C VAL A 367 -6.76 -18.32 -1.49
N ALA A 368 -6.72 -19.43 -2.23
CA ALA A 368 -5.64 -20.41 -2.12
C ALA A 368 -4.28 -19.78 -2.51
N MET A 369 -4.23 -19.03 -3.61
CA MET A 369 -3.01 -18.35 -4.07
C MET A 369 -2.51 -17.33 -3.06
N ALA A 370 -3.41 -16.59 -2.41
CA ALA A 370 -3.06 -15.64 -1.35
C ALA A 370 -2.37 -16.32 -0.16
N VAL A 371 -2.78 -17.54 0.20
CA VAL A 371 -2.09 -18.33 1.25
C VAL A 371 -0.65 -18.64 0.84
N TYR A 372 -0.43 -19.09 -0.39
CA TYR A 372 0.92 -19.37 -0.89
C TYR A 372 1.77 -18.12 -1.05
N ALA A 373 1.18 -17.01 -1.50
CA ALA A 373 1.85 -15.71 -1.60
C ALA A 373 2.31 -15.20 -0.23
N ASN A 374 1.45 -15.30 0.81
CA ASN A 374 1.84 -14.98 2.19
C ASN A 374 2.95 -15.90 2.70
N LEU A 375 2.90 -17.19 2.38
CA LEU A 375 3.95 -18.12 2.79
C LEU A 375 5.29 -17.77 2.11
N MET A 376 5.27 -17.48 0.81
CA MET A 376 6.45 -17.05 0.07
C MET A 376 7.03 -15.76 0.66
N TYR A 377 6.17 -14.79 0.98
CA TYR A 377 6.56 -13.55 1.64
C TYR A 377 7.24 -13.81 3.00
N LYS A 378 6.68 -14.66 3.84
CA LYS A 378 7.27 -15.02 5.14
C LYS A 378 8.68 -15.61 4.99
N PHE A 379 8.89 -16.48 4.00
CA PHE A 379 10.23 -17.01 3.73
C PHE A 379 11.21 -15.94 3.24
N GLN A 380 10.74 -14.95 2.48
CA GLN A 380 11.57 -13.83 2.04
C GLN A 380 11.96 -12.91 3.18
N VAL A 381 11.02 -12.61 4.09
CA VAL A 381 11.31 -11.87 5.32
C VAL A 381 12.31 -12.65 6.18
N ALA A 382 12.13 -13.96 6.33
CA ALA A 382 13.06 -14.84 7.05
C ALA A 382 14.49 -14.75 6.50
N ASP A 383 14.64 -14.93 5.18
CA ASP A 383 15.94 -14.87 4.51
C ASP A 383 16.57 -13.48 4.65
N PHE A 384 15.78 -12.42 4.55
CA PHE A 384 16.24 -11.05 4.72
C PHE A 384 16.73 -10.78 6.16
N GLN A 385 15.93 -11.10 7.17
CA GLN A 385 16.27 -10.89 8.58
C GLN A 385 17.47 -11.74 9.00
N PHE A 386 17.52 -13.01 8.56
CA PHE A 386 18.66 -13.89 8.82
C PHE A 386 19.96 -13.29 8.26
N ARG A 387 19.95 -12.80 7.02
CA ARG A 387 21.13 -12.18 6.40
C ARG A 387 21.59 -10.90 7.12
N ASN A 388 20.69 -10.24 7.84
CA ASN A 388 20.98 -9.06 8.66
C ASN A 388 21.33 -9.42 10.11
N GLY A 389 21.50 -10.70 10.44
CA GLY A 389 21.92 -11.16 11.77
C GLY A 389 20.81 -11.31 12.80
N ASP A 390 19.53 -11.25 12.39
CA ASP A 390 18.40 -11.49 13.28
C ASP A 390 17.99 -12.97 13.27
N GLU A 391 18.46 -13.70 14.28
CA GLU A 391 18.16 -15.12 14.47
C GLU A 391 16.80 -15.37 15.15
N LYS A 392 16.18 -14.37 15.78
CA LYS A 392 14.92 -14.54 16.54
C LYS A 392 13.79 -15.05 15.64
N PHE A 393 13.82 -14.67 14.37
CA PHE A 393 12.81 -15.01 13.40
C PHE A 393 12.73 -16.51 13.08
N MET A 394 13.88 -17.20 13.06
CA MET A 394 13.92 -18.63 12.75
C MET A 394 13.02 -19.43 13.69
N ASN A 395 12.97 -19.03 14.96
CA ASN A 395 12.12 -19.64 15.97
C ASN A 395 10.62 -19.39 15.68
N GLN A 396 10.26 -18.18 15.25
CA GLN A 396 8.87 -17.85 14.89
C GLN A 396 8.39 -18.60 13.64
N LEU A 397 9.27 -18.81 12.65
CA LEU A 397 8.95 -19.61 11.47
C LEU A 397 8.68 -21.07 11.86
N LEU A 398 9.41 -21.62 12.83
CA LEU A 398 9.21 -22.98 13.34
C LEU A 398 7.88 -23.13 14.09
N GLU A 399 7.40 -22.07 14.75
CA GLU A 399 6.13 -22.03 15.48
C GLU A 399 4.90 -21.83 14.57
N ALA A 400 5.10 -21.51 13.28
CA ALA A 400 4.01 -21.28 12.36
C ALA A 400 3.11 -22.54 12.22
N PRO A 401 1.77 -22.40 12.21
CA PRO A 401 0.86 -23.52 12.03
C PRO A 401 0.87 -24.01 10.57
N TRP A 402 1.84 -24.87 10.25
CA TRP A 402 2.01 -25.50 8.93
C TRP A 402 0.82 -26.34 8.49
N SER A 403 -0.08 -26.70 9.42
CA SER A 403 -1.32 -27.46 9.19
C SER A 403 -2.28 -26.83 8.18
N ILE A 404 -2.09 -25.55 7.83
CA ILE A 404 -2.87 -24.83 6.81
C ILE A 404 -2.52 -25.32 5.39
N LEU A 405 -1.36 -25.94 5.20
CA LEU A 405 -0.99 -26.50 3.90
C LEU A 405 -1.78 -27.79 3.61
N PRO A 406 -2.26 -27.99 2.37
CA PRO A 406 -2.88 -29.25 1.98
C PRO A 406 -2.01 -30.46 2.37
N LYS A 407 -2.60 -31.59 2.76
CA LYS A 407 -1.87 -32.76 3.31
C LYS A 407 -0.67 -33.21 2.46
N ASN A 408 -0.79 -33.15 1.14
CA ASN A 408 0.28 -33.49 0.19
C ASN A 408 1.42 -32.44 0.13
N GLN A 409 1.18 -31.21 0.57
CA GLN A 409 2.20 -30.17 0.73
C GLN A 409 2.75 -30.10 2.15
N LEU A 410 1.94 -30.51 3.13
CA LEU A 410 2.41 -30.76 4.49
C LEU A 410 3.51 -31.83 4.48
N GLU A 411 3.47 -32.81 3.57
CA GLU A 411 4.58 -33.74 3.37
C GLU A 411 5.86 -33.06 2.92
N ILE A 412 5.81 -32.06 2.03
CA ILE A 412 7.01 -31.31 1.60
C ILE A 412 7.57 -30.53 2.78
N VAL A 413 6.71 -29.80 3.51
CA VAL A 413 7.12 -29.06 4.70
C VAL A 413 7.60 -29.98 5.80
N ASN A 414 6.96 -31.12 6.04
CA ASN A 414 7.37 -32.10 7.04
C ASN A 414 8.66 -32.83 6.62
N VAL A 415 8.90 -33.05 5.33
CA VAL A 415 10.18 -33.60 4.83
C VAL A 415 11.28 -32.56 5.00
N LEU A 416 10.99 -31.29 4.73
CA LEU A 416 11.94 -30.20 4.96
C LEU A 416 12.21 -30.00 6.45
N TYR A 417 11.16 -30.02 7.28
CA TYR A 417 11.24 -29.90 8.73
C TYR A 417 11.95 -31.11 9.35
N SER A 418 11.61 -32.34 8.98
CA SER A 418 12.27 -33.55 9.51
C SER A 418 13.72 -33.69 9.06
N ARG A 419 14.08 -33.24 7.84
CA ARG A 419 15.48 -33.25 7.37
C ARG A 419 16.31 -32.07 7.86
N TYR A 420 15.71 -30.89 8.00
CA TYR A 420 16.44 -29.64 8.22
C TYR A 420 16.11 -28.93 9.54
N SER A 421 15.22 -29.44 10.39
CA SER A 421 14.91 -28.83 11.71
C SER A 421 16.12 -28.70 12.65
N LYS A 422 17.19 -29.45 12.42
CA LYS A 422 18.43 -29.32 13.20
C LYS A 422 19.41 -28.29 12.62
N VAL A 423 19.29 -27.94 11.34
CA VAL A 423 20.11 -26.94 10.63
C VAL A 423 19.28 -26.45 9.43
N LEU A 424 18.38 -25.49 9.62
CA LEU A 424 17.80 -24.77 8.48
C LEU A 424 18.91 -23.87 7.94
N SER A 425 19.71 -24.42 7.03
CA SER A 425 20.76 -23.65 6.38
C SER A 425 20.11 -22.53 5.55
N PRO A 426 20.62 -21.29 5.61
CA PRO A 426 20.15 -20.16 4.80
C PRO A 426 20.12 -20.47 3.30
N SER A 427 20.98 -21.39 2.86
CA SER A 427 21.02 -21.89 1.48
C SER A 427 19.71 -22.56 1.02
N LEU A 428 18.82 -22.94 1.94
CA LEU A 428 17.54 -23.57 1.64
C LEU A 428 16.45 -22.56 1.25
N PHE A 429 16.50 -21.32 1.72
CA PHE A 429 15.46 -20.32 1.44
C PHE A 429 15.27 -20.04 -0.05
N PRO A 430 16.33 -19.79 -0.85
CA PRO A 430 16.17 -19.56 -2.28
C PRO A 430 15.49 -20.74 -3.00
N PHE A 431 15.79 -21.97 -2.57
CA PHE A 431 15.16 -23.17 -3.12
C PHE A 431 13.65 -23.23 -2.81
N LEU A 432 13.26 -22.96 -1.55
CA LEU A 432 11.85 -22.96 -1.12
C LEU A 432 11.06 -21.86 -1.80
N ILE A 433 11.62 -20.65 -1.84
CA ILE A 433 11.02 -19.51 -2.55
C ILE A 433 10.81 -19.87 -4.02
N GLY A 434 11.82 -20.45 -4.68
CA GLY A 434 11.71 -20.88 -6.08
C GLY A 434 10.62 -21.93 -6.32
N LYS A 435 10.48 -22.93 -5.42
CA LYS A 435 9.41 -23.94 -5.52
C LYS A 435 8.03 -23.36 -5.30
N LEU A 436 7.86 -22.48 -4.30
CA LEU A 436 6.60 -21.77 -4.07
C LEU A 436 6.24 -20.87 -5.26
N GLN A 437 7.22 -20.14 -5.80
CA GLN A 437 7.01 -19.29 -6.96
C GLN A 437 6.54 -20.11 -8.18
N SER A 438 7.19 -21.23 -8.51
CA SER A 438 6.75 -22.11 -9.60
C SER A 438 5.32 -22.65 -9.37
N TYR A 439 4.98 -23.00 -8.13
CA TYR A 439 3.62 -23.42 -7.78
C TYR A 439 2.59 -22.30 -7.96
N ILE A 440 2.88 -21.09 -7.47
CA ILE A 440 2.04 -19.91 -7.67
C ILE A 440 1.85 -19.63 -9.17
N GLN A 441 2.91 -19.70 -9.98
CA GLN A 441 2.80 -19.52 -11.43
C GLN A 441 1.89 -20.57 -12.09
N THR A 442 1.96 -21.82 -11.64
CA THR A 442 1.04 -22.88 -12.10
C THR A 442 -0.42 -22.55 -11.77
N LEU A 443 -0.69 -22.01 -10.57
CA LEU A 443 -2.03 -21.56 -10.19
C LEU A 443 -2.47 -20.34 -11.00
N ILE A 444 -1.58 -19.38 -11.28
CA ILE A 444 -1.86 -18.23 -12.17
C ILE A 444 -2.28 -18.71 -13.56
N LEU A 445 -1.55 -19.66 -14.14
CA LEU A 445 -1.89 -20.22 -15.45
C LEU A 445 -3.26 -20.91 -15.43
N THR A 446 -3.57 -21.63 -14.35
CA THR A 446 -4.89 -22.25 -14.16
C THR A 446 -5.99 -21.21 -14.04
N PHE A 447 -5.77 -20.13 -13.28
CA PHE A 447 -6.69 -19.00 -13.16
C PHE A 447 -6.96 -18.35 -14.52
N ARG A 448 -5.92 -18.08 -15.30
CA ARG A 448 -6.04 -17.47 -16.64
C ARG A 448 -6.82 -18.37 -17.61
N ARG A 449 -6.62 -19.69 -17.56
CA ARG A 449 -7.40 -20.65 -18.36
C ARG A 449 -8.88 -20.65 -18.01
N MET A 450 -9.23 -20.52 -16.72
CA MET A 450 -10.64 -20.40 -16.32
C MET A 450 -11.30 -19.14 -16.88
N ARG A 451 -10.53 -18.06 -17.05
CA ARG A 451 -11.02 -16.80 -17.63
C ARG A 451 -11.25 -16.88 -19.15
N ASN A 452 -10.41 -17.63 -19.85
CA ASN A 452 -10.51 -17.82 -21.30
C ASN A 452 -10.32 -19.30 -21.69
N PRO A 453 -11.36 -20.14 -21.51
CA PRO A 453 -11.25 -21.59 -21.73
C PRO A 453 -10.98 -21.96 -23.20
N LEU A 454 -11.32 -21.06 -24.14
CA LEU A 454 -11.13 -21.22 -25.58
C LEU A 454 -9.88 -20.48 -26.10
N GLY A 455 -9.12 -19.83 -25.22
CA GLY A 455 -7.90 -19.13 -25.59
C GLY A 455 -6.89 -20.10 -26.19
N ILE A 456 -6.60 -19.93 -27.49
CA ILE A 456 -5.51 -20.62 -28.20
C ILE A 456 -4.27 -20.53 -27.30
N GLN A 457 -3.71 -21.69 -26.92
CA GLN A 457 -2.47 -21.75 -26.13
C GLN A 457 -1.44 -20.84 -26.79
N THR A 458 -1.11 -19.75 -26.14
CA THR A 458 -0.09 -18.86 -26.66
C THR A 458 1.25 -19.59 -26.58
N ARG A 459 2.16 -19.34 -27.53
CA ARG A 459 3.50 -19.95 -27.53
C ARG A 459 4.23 -19.72 -26.19
N SER A 460 3.93 -18.63 -25.48
CA SER A 460 4.39 -18.34 -24.12
C SER A 460 3.89 -19.35 -23.07
N ASP A 461 2.63 -19.79 -23.14
CA ASP A 461 2.08 -20.79 -22.21
C ASP A 461 2.71 -22.18 -22.41
N ALA A 462 3.14 -22.48 -23.63
CA ALA A 462 3.86 -23.72 -23.95
C ALA A 462 5.33 -23.67 -23.51
N LEU A 463 5.98 -22.50 -23.59
CA LEU A 463 7.35 -22.30 -23.11
C LEU A 463 7.46 -22.39 -21.58
N ALA A 464 6.48 -21.83 -20.84
CA ALA A 464 6.45 -21.93 -19.38
C ALA A 464 6.46 -23.40 -18.91
N ARG A 465 5.68 -24.27 -19.57
CA ARG A 465 5.64 -25.72 -19.26
C ARG A 465 6.96 -26.43 -19.53
N LYS A 466 7.70 -26.03 -20.57
CA LYS A 466 8.96 -26.69 -20.95
C LYS A 466 10.08 -26.37 -19.96
N ASN A 467 10.06 -25.17 -19.38
CA ASN A 467 11.05 -24.78 -18.37
C ASN A 467 10.72 -25.33 -16.98
N ASP A 468 9.43 -25.41 -16.60
CA ASP A 468 9.04 -25.98 -15.29
C ASP A 468 9.31 -27.49 -15.17
N MET A 469 9.25 -28.25 -16.27
CA MET A 469 9.48 -29.70 -16.23
C MET A 469 10.95 -30.13 -16.14
N ASN A 470 11.90 -29.28 -16.56
CA ASN A 470 13.32 -29.62 -16.54
C ASN A 470 14.02 -29.27 -15.20
N VAL A 471 13.32 -28.64 -14.24
CA VAL A 471 13.86 -28.24 -12.92
C VAL A 471 13.47 -29.24 -11.81
N PHE A 472 13.04 -30.44 -12.19
CA PHE A 472 12.64 -31.52 -11.26
C PHE A 472 13.65 -32.65 -11.12
N GLU A 473 14.82 -32.57 -11.75
CA GLU A 473 15.92 -33.50 -11.42
C GLU A 473 16.56 -33.08 -10.10
N THR A 474 16.34 -33.91 -9.08
CA THR A 474 17.08 -33.84 -7.82
C THR A 474 18.52 -34.31 -8.08
N PRO A 475 19.55 -33.68 -7.50
CA PRO A 475 20.90 -34.20 -7.57
C PRO A 475 21.02 -35.41 -6.64
N ALA A 476 20.52 -36.56 -7.09
CA ALA A 476 20.74 -37.85 -6.46
C ALA A 476 21.58 -38.70 -7.41
N GLY A 477 22.91 -38.71 -7.21
CA GLY A 477 23.77 -39.59 -8.00
C GLY A 477 25.26 -39.25 -8.02
N VAL A 478 25.90 -39.01 -6.87
CA VAL A 478 27.36 -39.20 -6.76
C VAL A 478 27.63 -40.16 -5.61
N ALA A 479 27.60 -41.46 -5.93
CA ALA A 479 28.19 -42.50 -5.12
C ALA A 479 28.73 -43.61 -6.03
N SER A 480 30.05 -43.77 -5.96
CA SER A 480 30.87 -44.96 -6.27
C SER A 480 30.64 -45.74 -7.56
N ARG A 481 31.61 -45.63 -8.48
CA ARG A 481 32.18 -46.82 -9.13
C ARG A 481 33.64 -46.58 -9.52
N SER A 482 34.50 -47.43 -8.98
CA SER A 482 35.89 -47.63 -9.35
C SER A 482 36.00 -48.39 -10.69
N ASP A 483 37.05 -48.08 -11.44
CA ASP A 483 37.92 -48.99 -12.22
C ASP A 483 38.28 -48.50 -13.65
N VAL A 484 39.55 -48.10 -13.80
CA VAL A 484 40.54 -48.43 -14.86
C VAL A 484 40.22 -48.12 -16.36
N VAL A 485 40.67 -46.94 -16.84
CA VAL A 485 41.67 -46.57 -17.93
C VAL A 485 41.93 -47.59 -19.08
N PRO A 486 42.27 -47.24 -20.38
CA PRO A 486 42.90 -46.00 -20.93
C PRO A 486 42.43 -45.39 -22.29
N ASP A 487 42.95 -44.17 -22.52
CA ASP A 487 43.46 -43.51 -23.76
C ASP A 487 42.57 -43.20 -24.98
N ALA A 488 42.27 -41.90 -25.18
CA ALA A 488 42.23 -41.17 -26.48
C ALA A 488 41.86 -39.68 -26.29
N PRO A 489 42.22 -38.77 -27.22
CA PRO A 489 42.80 -37.48 -26.85
C PRO A 489 41.85 -36.29 -26.82
N ILE A 490 42.29 -35.33 -26.01
CA ILE A 490 41.77 -33.98 -25.77
C ILE A 490 41.74 -33.16 -27.07
N HIS A 491 40.56 -32.65 -27.45
CA HIS A 491 40.44 -31.53 -28.39
C HIS A 491 39.49 -30.45 -27.86
N VAL A 492 40.11 -29.32 -27.50
CA VAL A 492 39.71 -27.94 -27.80
C VAL A 492 38.44 -27.39 -27.13
N LEU A 493 38.70 -26.60 -26.08
CA LEU A 493 37.88 -25.49 -25.61
C LEU A 493 37.53 -24.54 -26.77
N ARG A 494 36.24 -24.38 -27.07
CA ARG A 494 35.74 -23.29 -27.92
C ARG A 494 35.07 -22.24 -27.05
N SER A 495 35.64 -21.05 -27.11
CA SER A 495 35.40 -19.85 -26.31
C SER A 495 33.98 -19.28 -26.45
N THR A 496 33.44 -18.82 -25.32
CA THR A 496 32.24 -18.00 -25.14
C THR A 496 32.24 -16.67 -25.91
N ALA A 497 33.40 -16.23 -26.43
CA ALA A 497 33.54 -15.01 -27.23
C ALA A 497 32.81 -15.06 -28.59
N ALA A 498 32.60 -16.24 -29.18
CA ALA A 498 31.89 -16.35 -30.47
C ALA A 498 30.37 -16.14 -30.36
N ALA A 499 29.80 -16.34 -29.16
CA ALA A 499 28.38 -16.12 -28.90
C ALA A 499 28.07 -14.64 -28.67
N GLU A 500 28.97 -13.90 -28.02
CA GLU A 500 28.81 -12.45 -27.79
C GLU A 500 28.94 -11.64 -29.10
N GLU A 501 29.81 -12.06 -30.01
CA GLU A 501 29.96 -11.39 -31.32
C GLU A 501 28.72 -11.58 -32.21
N GLN A 502 28.04 -12.74 -32.13
CA GLN A 502 26.79 -12.95 -32.86
C GLN A 502 25.65 -12.06 -32.33
N ILE A 503 25.58 -11.84 -31.02
CA ILE A 503 24.57 -10.97 -30.40
C ILE A 503 24.79 -9.51 -30.82
N ARG A 504 26.05 -9.04 -30.84
CA ARG A 504 26.40 -7.68 -31.31
C ARG A 504 26.04 -7.46 -32.79
N GLN A 505 26.32 -8.43 -33.66
CA GLN A 505 25.99 -8.31 -35.09
C GLN A 505 24.48 -8.31 -35.36
N GLU A 506 23.69 -8.93 -34.49
CA GLU A 506 22.23 -8.97 -34.61
C GLU A 506 21.56 -7.68 -34.10
N GLU A 507 22.16 -6.98 -33.14
CA GLU A 507 21.72 -5.64 -32.70
C GLU A 507 22.00 -4.56 -33.76
N VAL A 508 23.20 -4.56 -34.37
CA VAL A 508 23.54 -3.62 -35.45
C VAL A 508 22.58 -3.75 -36.65
N ARG A 509 22.15 -4.98 -36.98
CA ARG A 509 21.16 -5.23 -38.04
C ARG A 509 19.74 -4.75 -37.73
N LYS A 510 19.38 -4.61 -36.46
CA LYS A 510 18.05 -4.09 -36.06
C LYS A 510 18.00 -2.57 -36.20
N ASP A 511 19.11 -1.88 -35.93
CA ASP A 511 19.18 -0.43 -36.04
C ASP A 511 19.26 0.06 -37.49
N GLU A 512 19.94 -0.68 -38.39
CA GLU A 512 19.95 -0.37 -39.83
C GLU A 512 18.55 -0.47 -40.47
N ASN A 513 17.70 -1.38 -40.00
CA ASN A 513 16.34 -1.56 -40.52
C ASN A 513 15.33 -0.53 -39.98
N GLN A 514 15.65 0.19 -38.89
CA GLN A 514 14.81 1.29 -38.40
C GLN A 514 15.10 2.62 -39.11
N SER A 515 16.33 2.86 -39.57
CA SER A 515 16.68 4.12 -40.25
C SER A 515 16.11 4.25 -41.67
N THR A 516 15.82 3.13 -42.34
CA THR A 516 15.33 3.11 -43.74
C THR A 516 13.84 3.37 -43.93
N LYS A 517 13.06 3.61 -42.85
CA LYS A 517 11.61 3.84 -42.92
C LYS A 517 11.15 5.30 -42.83
N ARG A 518 12.05 6.28 -42.81
CA ARG A 518 11.68 7.71 -42.81
C ARG A 518 12.42 8.48 -43.88
N GLN A 519 11.92 8.44 -45.11
CA GLN A 519 12.05 9.52 -46.09
C GLN A 519 11.15 9.23 -47.31
N LYS A 520 10.06 9.98 -47.46
CA LYS A 520 9.48 10.31 -48.76
C LYS A 520 9.05 11.78 -48.77
N PRO A 521 9.48 12.56 -49.78
CA PRO A 521 9.23 14.00 -49.85
C PRO A 521 7.86 14.32 -50.47
N SER A 522 7.34 15.49 -50.08
CA SER A 522 6.13 16.10 -50.60
C SER A 522 6.43 17.12 -51.72
N GLU A 523 5.87 16.89 -52.90
CA GLU A 523 5.57 17.88 -53.95
C GLU A 523 4.29 17.34 -54.63
N GLY A 524 3.27 18.07 -55.09
CA GLY A 524 2.96 19.47 -55.31
C GLY A 524 1.87 19.44 -56.40
N GLY A 525 0.71 20.10 -56.25
CA GLY A 525 -0.35 19.94 -57.28
C GLY A 525 -1.68 20.67 -57.07
N LYS A 526 -1.82 21.77 -57.81
CA LYS A 526 -2.91 22.77 -57.89
C LYS A 526 -4.36 22.27 -58.12
N LYS A 527 -5.28 23.03 -57.50
CA LYS A 527 -6.58 23.60 -57.98
C LYS A 527 -7.61 22.69 -58.68
N THR A 528 -8.81 22.60 -58.10
CA THR A 528 -10.05 22.94 -58.85
C THR A 528 -11.21 23.42 -57.98
N LYS A 529 -11.92 24.43 -58.50
CA LYS A 529 -13.17 25.03 -58.02
C LYS A 529 -14.31 24.00 -57.98
N ARG A 530 -15.24 24.08 -57.00
CA ARG A 530 -16.69 24.32 -57.25
C ARG A 530 -17.57 24.22 -55.99
N ARG A 531 -18.46 25.22 -55.89
CA ARG A 531 -19.86 25.23 -55.39
C ARG A 531 -20.13 25.11 -53.88
N LYS A 532 -20.48 26.29 -53.35
CA LYS A 532 -21.40 26.55 -52.23
C LYS A 532 -22.67 25.69 -52.31
N ILE A 533 -23.00 25.00 -51.21
CA ILE A 533 -24.38 24.71 -50.81
C ILE A 533 -24.52 25.11 -49.34
N ILE A 534 -25.25 26.18 -49.11
CA ILE A 534 -25.66 26.67 -47.79
C ILE A 534 -26.77 25.74 -47.29
N LYS A 535 -26.53 24.97 -46.23
CA LYS A 535 -27.58 24.31 -45.45
C LYS A 535 -27.93 25.16 -44.23
N LYS A 536 -29.17 25.67 -44.23
CA LYS A 536 -29.79 26.44 -43.15
C LYS A 536 -29.85 25.63 -41.84
N PRO A 537 -29.75 26.28 -40.66
CA PRO A 537 -30.01 25.62 -39.38
C PRO A 537 -31.50 25.36 -39.20
N LYS A 538 -31.86 24.12 -38.84
CA LYS A 538 -33.23 23.75 -38.44
C LYS A 538 -33.50 24.25 -37.03
N THR A 539 -34.53 25.09 -36.94
CA THR A 539 -35.16 25.59 -35.72
C THR A 539 -35.74 24.45 -34.89
N VAL A 540 -35.31 24.35 -33.62
CA VAL A 540 -35.91 23.47 -32.61
C VAL A 540 -37.22 24.09 -32.13
N LYS A 541 -38.34 23.44 -32.48
CA LYS A 541 -39.68 23.83 -32.04
C LYS A 541 -39.88 23.51 -30.56
N ARG A 542 -40.11 24.57 -29.76
CA ARG A 542 -40.74 24.54 -28.44
C ARG A 542 -42.01 23.68 -28.46
N ARG A 543 -42.06 22.60 -27.68
CA ARG A 543 -43.32 21.89 -27.39
C ARG A 543 -44.06 22.60 -26.27
N LYS A 544 -45.28 23.03 -26.60
CA LYS A 544 -46.28 23.60 -25.69
C LYS A 544 -46.75 22.55 -24.69
N ILE A 545 -46.84 22.98 -23.44
CA ILE A 545 -47.56 22.36 -22.33
C ILE A 545 -49.05 22.27 -22.72
N VAL A 546 -49.63 21.07 -22.68
CA VAL A 546 -51.08 20.86 -22.74
C VAL A 546 -51.52 20.20 -21.45
N LYS A 547 -52.30 20.95 -20.65
CA LYS A 547 -53.09 20.46 -19.53
C LYS A 547 -54.16 19.51 -20.07
N ARG A 548 -54.24 18.28 -19.54
CA ARG A 548 -55.44 17.44 -19.65
C ARG A 548 -55.84 16.90 -18.28
N LYS A 549 -57.08 17.26 -17.93
CA LYS A 549 -57.85 16.86 -16.74
C LYS A 549 -58.43 15.45 -16.91
N LYS A 550 -58.59 14.78 -15.76
CA LYS A 550 -59.57 13.73 -15.39
C LYS A 550 -59.49 12.36 -16.09
N SER A 551 -59.33 11.30 -15.29
CA SER A 551 -60.44 10.41 -14.92
C SER A 551 -60.07 9.46 -13.76
N LYS A 552 -61.06 9.21 -12.91
CA LYS A 552 -61.06 8.26 -11.79
C LYS A 552 -61.26 6.84 -12.33
N THR A 553 -60.52 5.85 -11.81
CA THR A 553 -61.04 4.48 -11.74
C THR A 553 -60.44 3.73 -10.56
N MET A 554 -61.30 3.40 -9.60
CA MET A 554 -61.06 2.44 -8.53
C MET A 554 -60.74 1.06 -9.10
N LYS A 555 -59.74 0.37 -8.55
CA LYS A 555 -59.67 -1.09 -8.57
C LYS A 555 -59.37 -1.63 -7.18
N ARG A 556 -60.45 -2.07 -6.52
CA ARG A 556 -60.47 -3.01 -5.38
C ARG A 556 -59.65 -4.25 -5.72
N ARG A 557 -58.68 -4.61 -4.86
CA ARG A 557 -58.12 -5.97 -4.81
C ARG A 557 -58.71 -6.70 -3.60
N LYS A 558 -59.35 -7.82 -3.90
CA LYS A 558 -59.99 -8.77 -2.98
C LYS A 558 -58.92 -9.55 -2.23
N THR A 559 -58.97 -9.53 -0.90
CA THR A 559 -58.36 -10.55 -0.04
C THR A 559 -59.30 -11.75 0.04
N LYS A 560 -58.80 -12.92 -0.37
CA LYS A 560 -59.52 -14.20 -0.33
C LYS A 560 -59.16 -14.91 0.98
N ARG A 561 -60.14 -15.01 1.87
CA ARG A 561 -60.17 -15.95 3.01
C ARG A 561 -60.22 -17.38 2.46
N THR A 562 -59.41 -18.26 3.02
CA THR A 562 -59.71 -19.70 3.12
C THR A 562 -59.73 -20.06 4.60
N SER A 563 -60.83 -20.69 5.01
CA SER A 563 -61.20 -20.99 6.38
C SER A 563 -61.32 -22.50 6.57
N LYS A 564 -60.84 -22.98 7.73
CA LYS A 564 -61.28 -24.18 8.49
C LYS A 564 -61.00 -25.53 7.78
N SER A 565 -60.71 -26.64 8.43
CA SER A 565 -61.20 -27.20 9.69
C SER A 565 -60.43 -28.51 9.97
N LYS A 566 -60.04 -28.81 11.21
CA LYS A 566 -60.63 -29.91 12.01
C LYS A 566 -59.83 -30.20 13.29
N LYS A 567 -60.57 -30.13 14.40
CA LYS A 567 -60.30 -30.77 15.70
C LYS A 567 -60.38 -32.31 15.57
N ASN A 568 -59.63 -33.00 16.43
CA ASN A 568 -60.02 -34.17 17.25
C ASN A 568 -58.85 -34.35 18.26
N LYS A 569 -58.98 -34.14 19.57
CA LYS A 569 -59.62 -35.00 20.60
C LYS A 569 -59.34 -36.51 20.41
N LYS A 570 -58.30 -37.00 21.10
CA LYS A 570 -58.42 -38.01 22.15
C LYS A 570 -57.33 -37.77 23.18
#